data_AF-A0A5P9WW82-F1
#
_entry.id   AF-A0A5P9WW82-F1
#
_cell.length_a   1.000
_cell.length_b   1.000
_cell.length_c   1.000
_cell.angle_alpha   90.00
_cell.angle_beta   90.00
_cell.angle_gamma   90.00
#
_symmetry.space_group_name_H-M   'P 1'
#
loop_
_entity.id
_entity.type
_entity.pdbx_description
1 polymer ?
#
loop_
_entity_poly.entity_id
_entity_poly.type
_entity_poly.pdbx_seq_one_letter_code
_entity_poly.pdbx_strand_id
1 'polypeptide(L)' 'MILLALLLPVVMMAFLFGADALEDLIFPPPEGPAAPDEDAPGADTARTTPL' A
#
# COMPACT_ATOMS: atom_id res chain seq x y z
N MET A 1 6.41 19.54 31.01
CA MET A 1 7.26 18.57 30.27
C MET A 1 6.43 17.48 29.59
N ILE A 2 5.44 16.87 30.26
CA ILE A 2 4.58 15.85 29.63
C ILE A 2 3.89 16.31 28.34
N LEU A 3 3.49 17.58 28.28
CA LEU A 3 2.90 18.17 27.07
C LEU A 3 3.82 18.06 25.86
N LEU A 4 5.13 18.26 26.03
CA LEU A 4 6.11 18.14 24.94
C LEU A 4 6.24 16.68 24.49
N ALA A 5 6.25 15.75 25.44
CA ALA A 5 6.33 14.31 25.16
C ALA A 5 5.07 13.79 24.45
N LEU A 6 3.90 14.39 24.69
CA LEU A 6 2.67 14.09 23.98
C LEU A 6 2.56 14.84 22.64
N LEU A 7 3.15 16.03 22.54
CA LEU A 7 3.14 16.85 21.33
C LEU A 7 4.00 16.23 20.22
N LEU A 8 5.19 15.74 20.56
CA LEU A 8 6.12 15.15 19.60
C LEU A 8 5.51 14.02 18.74
N PRO A 9 4.86 12.98 19.30
CA PRO A 9 4.25 11.92 18.51
C PRO A 9 3.07 12.41 17.66
N VAL A 10 2.28 13.38 18.15
CA VAL A 10 1.17 13.96 17.38
C VAL A 10 1.69 14.74 16.18
N VAL A 11 2.73 15.56 16.37
CA VAL A 11 3.37 16.32 15.28
C VAL A 11 3.98 15.37 14.27
N MET A 12 4.64 14.30 14.72
CA MET A 12 5.21 13.29 13.84
C MET A 12 4.13 12.60 12.99
N MET A 13 3.03 12.17 13.60
CA MET A 13 1.92 11.55 12.86
C MET A 13 1.27 12.52 11.87
N ALA A 14 1.05 13.78 12.26
CA ALA A 14 0.51 14.80 11.38
C ALA A 14 1.46 15.11 10.20
N PHE A 15 2.77 15.13 10.44
CA PHE A 15 3.77 15.35 9.40
C PHE A 15 3.79 14.20 8.39
N LEU A 16 3.81 12.95 8.85
CA LEU A 16 3.80 11.78 7.97
C LEU A 16 2.52 11.73 7.13
N PHE A 17 1.36 11.96 7.74
CA PHE A 17 0.10 12.06 7.01
C PHE A 17 0.11 13.21 5.99
N GLY A 18 0.64 14.37 6.37
CA GLY A 18 0.73 15.52 5.46
C GLY A 18 1.69 15.27 4.30
N ALA A 19 2.80 14.57 4.53
CA ALA A 19 3.74 14.19 3.49
C ALA A 19 3.13 13.19 2.51
N ASP A 20 2.40 12.19 3.01
CA ASP A 20 1.65 11.20 2.20
C ASP A 20 0.56 11.86 1.35
N ALA A 21 -0.26 12.73 1.95
CA ALA A 21 -1.28 13.49 1.22
C ALA A 21 -0.68 14.46 0.17
N LEU A 22 0.49 15.03 0.46
CA LEU A 22 1.21 15.87 -0.49
C LEU A 22 1.81 15.02 -1.62
N GLU A 23 2.32 13.83 -1.32
CA GLU A 23 2.82 12.87 -2.30
C GLU A 23 1.71 12.50 -3.27
N ASP A 24 0.52 12.14 -2.79
CA ASP A 24 -0.64 11.83 -3.62
C ASP A 24 -1.04 13.00 -4.53
N LEU A 25 -0.94 14.24 -4.03
CA LEU A 25 -1.23 15.44 -4.83
C LEU A 25 -0.16 15.72 -5.90
N ILE A 26 1.12 15.46 -5.62
CA ILE A 26 2.24 15.73 -6.54
C ILE A 26 2.42 14.57 -7.53
N PHE A 27 2.23 13.34 -7.07
CA PHE A 27 2.42 12.09 -7.78
C PHE A 27 1.11 11.28 -7.72
N PRO A 28 0.09 11.71 -8.46
CA PRO A 28 -1.17 10.99 -8.48
C PRO A 28 -0.92 9.52 -8.88
N PRO A 29 -1.53 8.56 -8.19
CA PRO A 29 -1.35 7.16 -8.49
C PRO A 29 -1.71 6.92 -9.95
N PRO A 30 -0.94 6.09 -10.68
CA PRO A 30 -1.23 5.82 -12.07
C PRO A 30 -2.64 5.22 -12.16
N GLU A 31 -3.53 5.81 -12.95
CA GLU A 31 -4.92 5.35 -13.18
C GLU A 31 -5.01 4.02 -13.96
N GLY A 32 -4.03 3.12 -13.78
CA GLY A 32 -4.04 1.77 -14.32
C GLY A 32 -4.84 0.83 -13.40
N PRO A 33 -5.48 -0.21 -13.94
CA PRO A 33 -6.14 -1.22 -13.12
C PRO A 33 -5.14 -1.69 -12.07
N ALA A 34 -5.56 -1.73 -10.79
CA ALA A 34 -4.80 -2.39 -9.73
C ALA A 34 -4.23 -3.67 -10.32
N ALA A 35 -2.90 -3.81 -10.26
CA ALA A 35 -2.18 -4.93 -10.84
C ALA A 35 -2.98 -6.21 -10.49
N PRO A 36 -3.35 -7.04 -11.48
CA PRO A 36 -4.04 -8.29 -11.19
C PRO A 36 -3.21 -9.01 -10.14
N ASP A 37 -3.85 -9.54 -9.09
CA ASP A 37 -3.19 -10.41 -8.13
C ASP A 37 -2.51 -11.56 -8.90
N GLU A 38 -1.23 -11.37 -9.24
CA GLU A 38 -0.35 -12.40 -9.73
C GLU A 38 -0.05 -13.31 -8.54
N ASP A 39 -0.93 -14.30 -8.38
CA ASP A 39 -0.66 -15.67 -7.93
C ASP A 39 -1.88 -16.24 -7.18
N ALA A 40 -3.01 -16.34 -7.87
CA ALA A 40 -3.87 -17.50 -7.67
C ALA A 40 -3.04 -18.74 -8.07
N PRO A 41 -2.80 -19.73 -7.19
CA PRO A 41 -2.12 -20.95 -7.59
C PRO A 41 -3.00 -21.67 -8.60
N GLY A 42 -2.69 -21.44 -9.89
CA GLY A 42 -3.20 -22.21 -11.01
C GLY A 42 -2.99 -23.68 -10.70
N ALA A 43 -4.07 -24.45 -10.66
CA ALA A 43 -4.52 -25.11 -11.88
C ALA A 43 -3.54 -26.16 -12.44
N ASP A 44 -2.65 -26.72 -11.61
CA ASP A 44 -1.82 -27.88 -11.97
C ASP A 44 -2.36 -29.22 -11.43
N THR A 45 -3.64 -29.51 -11.71
CA THR A 45 -4.18 -30.88 -11.49
C THR A 45 -5.11 -31.35 -12.61
N ALA A 46 -5.06 -30.69 -13.77
CA ALA A 46 -5.83 -31.04 -14.95
C ALA A 46 -4.96 -31.47 -16.14
N ARG A 47 -3.73 -31.97 -15.91
CA ARG A 47 -3.01 -32.75 -16.93
C ARG A 47 -3.36 -34.22 -16.78
N THR A 48 -4.54 -34.54 -17.30
CA THR A 48 -4.94 -35.87 -17.76
C THR A 48 -3.78 -36.57 -18.43
N THR A 49 -3.40 -37.74 -17.94
CA THR A 49 -2.50 -38.69 -18.60
C THR A 49 -3.22 -39.29 -19.81
N PRO A 50 -2.73 -39.10 -21.06
CA PRO A 50 -3.14 -39.91 -22.19
C PRO A 50 -2.01 -40.87 -22.59
N LEU A 51 -2.39 -42.16 -22.70
CA LEU A 51 -1.64 -43.33 -23.19
C LEU A 51 -0.71 -44.02 -22.18
#